data_AF-A0A0J9FKH1-F1
#
_entry.id   AF-A0A0J9FKH1-F1
#
_cell.length_a   1.000
_cell.length_b   1.000
_cell.length_c   1.000
_cell.angle_alpha   90.00
_cell.angle_beta   90.00
_cell.angle_gamma   90.00
#
_symmetry.space_group_name_H-M   'P 1'
#
loop_
_entity.id
_entity.type
_entity.pdbx_description
1 polymer ?
#
loop_
_entity_poly.entity_id
_entity_poly.type
_entity_poly.pdbx_seq_one_letter_code
_entity_poly.pdbx_strand_id
1 'polypeptide(L)'
;MTTKNKKIETRLEPETRAEFERLADDLGVSPYTAVQWAIDCFIDKYKRPKDVPMKFRGVSGIIPDDYYQKISLLADKYNTTIIDVVSSIINRAIERMEKQNSNSE
;
A
#
# COMPACT_ATOMS: atom_id res chain seq x y z
N MET A 1 -15.27 -28.27 -1.90
CA MET A 1 -14.79 -28.37 -0.50
C MET A 1 -15.22 -27.11 0.22
N THR A 2 -16.04 -27.23 1.27
CA THR A 2 -16.42 -26.07 2.09
C THR A 2 -15.32 -25.83 3.11
N THR A 3 -14.44 -24.85 2.86
CA THR A 3 -13.52 -24.37 3.89
C THR A 3 -14.36 -23.81 5.03
N LYS A 4 -14.41 -24.52 6.17
CA LYS A 4 -15.08 -24.00 7.36
C LYS A 4 -14.23 -22.86 7.91
N ASN A 5 -14.69 -21.63 7.72
CA ASN A 5 -14.10 -20.46 8.36
C ASN A 5 -14.03 -20.71 9.87
N LYS A 6 -12.87 -20.46 10.47
CA LYS A 6 -12.67 -20.55 11.92
C LYS A 6 -12.74 -19.15 12.50
N LYS A 7 -13.58 -18.95 13.53
CA LYS A 7 -13.63 -17.71 14.28
C LYS A 7 -12.48 -17.70 15.28
N ILE A 8 -11.72 -16.60 15.32
CA ILE A 8 -10.74 -16.31 16.36
C ILE A 8 -11.20 -15.03 17.04
N GLU A 9 -11.24 -15.04 18.37
CA GLU A 9 -11.63 -13.89 19.18
C GLU A 9 -10.47 -13.50 20.07
N THR A 10 -10.25 -12.20 20.23
CA THR A 10 -9.27 -11.64 21.15
C THR A 10 -9.85 -10.40 21.82
N ARG A 11 -9.28 -10.01 22.95
CA ARG A 11 -9.60 -8.76 23.63
C ARG A 11 -8.49 -7.76 23.34
N LEU A 12 -8.88 -6.53 23.02
CA LEU A 12 -7.99 -5.40 22.86
C LEU A 12 -8.25 -4.41 23.99
N GLU A 13 -7.20 -3.71 24.42
CA GLU A 13 -7.37 -2.56 25.30
C GLU A 13 -8.27 -1.51 24.63
N PRO A 14 -9.09 -0.76 25.39
CA PRO A 14 -10.06 0.17 24.82
C PRO A 14 -9.45 1.18 23.84
N GLU A 15 -8.26 1.71 24.16
CA GLU A 15 -7.53 2.65 23.29
C GLU A 15 -7.05 1.99 22.00
N THR A 16 -6.53 0.76 22.09
CA THR A 16 -6.09 0.00 20.91
C THR A 16 -7.27 -0.36 20.01
N ARG A 17 -8.42 -0.70 20.61
CA ARG A 17 -9.65 -0.97 19.86
C ARG A 17 -10.15 0.28 19.15
N ALA A 18 -10.18 1.43 19.83
CA ALA A 18 -10.63 2.68 19.23
C ALA A 18 -9.74 3.10 18.05
N GLU A 19 -8.41 3.00 18.21
CA GLU A 19 -7.47 3.30 17.12
C GLU A 19 -7.67 2.39 15.92
N PHE A 20 -7.87 1.09 16.19
CA PHE A 20 -8.13 0.10 15.15
C PHE A 20 -9.44 0.36 14.39
N GLU A 21 -10.51 0.74 15.10
CA GLU A 21 -11.80 1.09 14.49
C GLU A 21 -11.68 2.33 13.61
N ARG A 22 -10.99 3.38 14.06
CA ARG A 22 -10.71 4.56 13.21
C ARG A 22 -9.94 4.20 11.95
N LEU A 23 -8.91 3.36 12.08
CA LEU A 23 -8.13 2.91 10.93
C LEU A 23 -8.99 2.12 9.92
N ALA A 24 -9.89 1.26 10.40
CA ALA A 24 -10.80 0.53 9.53
C ALA A 24 -11.77 1.47 8.79
N ASP A 25 -12.28 2.48 9.49
CA ASP A 25 -13.16 3.52 8.93
C ASP A 25 -12.44 4.38 7.88
N ASP A 26 -11.22 4.84 8.17
CA ASP A 26 -10.38 5.62 7.24
C ASP A 26 -10.07 4.84 5.95
N LEU A 27 -9.93 3.52 6.07
CA LEU A 27 -9.74 2.62 4.94
C LEU A 27 -11.05 2.23 4.24
N GLY A 28 -12.21 2.57 4.79
CA GLY A 28 -13.53 2.24 4.26
C GLY A 28 -13.84 0.74 4.26
N VAL A 29 -13.28 -0.02 5.20
CA VAL A 29 -13.43 -1.49 5.26
C VAL A 29 -13.97 -1.96 6.59
N SER A 30 -14.52 -3.19 6.62
CA SER A 30 -14.95 -3.79 7.87
C SER A 30 -13.76 -4.09 8.80
N PRO A 31 -13.95 -4.06 10.13
CA PRO A 31 -12.94 -4.50 11.10
C PRO A 31 -12.39 -5.91 10.80
N TYR A 32 -13.23 -6.83 10.33
CA TYR A 32 -12.79 -8.18 9.94
C TYR A 32 -11.81 -8.15 8.75
N THR A 33 -12.10 -7.33 7.75
CA THR A 33 -11.24 -7.13 6.58
C THR A 33 -9.92 -6.48 6.99
N ALA A 34 -9.95 -5.48 7.88
CA ALA A 34 -8.75 -4.83 8.38
C ALA A 34 -7.84 -5.81 9.17
N VAL A 35 -8.42 -6.70 10.00
CA VAL A 35 -7.65 -7.75 10.68
C VAL A 35 -7.01 -8.70 9.66
N GLN A 36 -7.76 -9.12 8.64
CA GLN A 36 -7.25 -10.01 7.60
C GLN A 36 -6.06 -9.38 6.86
N TRP A 37 -6.17 -8.11 6.46
CA TRP A 37 -5.08 -7.37 5.81
C TRP A 37 -3.85 -7.22 6.70
N ALA A 38 -4.04 -6.98 8.00
CA ALA A 38 -2.94 -6.91 8.96
C ALA A 38 -2.20 -8.25 9.06
N ILE A 39 -2.95 -9.37 9.11
CA ILE A 39 -2.38 -10.72 9.13
C ILE A 39 -1.63 -11.01 7.83
N ASP A 40 -2.22 -10.72 6.68
CA ASP A 40 -1.60 -10.94 5.36
C ASP A 40 -0.31 -10.11 5.21
N CYS A 41 -0.34 -8.84 5.60
CA CYS A 41 0.84 -7.96 5.61
C CYS A 41 1.94 -8.49 6.52
N PHE A 42 1.58 -9.00 7.71
CA PHE A 42 2.53 -9.60 8.63
C PHE A 42 3.11 -10.90 8.06
N ILE A 43 2.29 -11.82 7.55
CA ILE A 43 2.73 -13.08 6.92
C ILE A 43 3.67 -12.79 5.74
N ASP A 44 3.30 -11.85 4.88
CA ASP A 44 4.13 -11.44 3.75
C ASP A 44 5.47 -10.88 4.24
N LYS A 45 5.50 -10.12 5.34
CA LYS A 45 6.75 -9.64 5.94
C LYS A 45 7.70 -10.79 6.31
N TYR A 46 7.19 -11.94 6.76
CA TYR A 46 8.02 -13.10 7.12
C TYR A 46 8.35 -14.02 5.94
N LYS A 47 7.50 -14.06 4.91
CA LYS A 47 7.77 -14.80 3.66
C LYS A 47 8.75 -14.09 2.73
N ARG A 48 9.09 -12.83 3.02
CA ARG A 48 10.02 -12.03 2.20
C ARG A 48 11.46 -12.58 2.28
N PRO A 49 12.14 -12.76 1.14
CA PRO A 49 13.57 -13.02 1.12
C PRO A 49 14.30 -11.87 1.82
N LYS A 50 15.14 -12.18 2.81
CA LYS A 50 15.86 -11.19 3.61
C LYS A 50 16.92 -10.42 2.81
N ASP A 51 17.16 -10.86 1.58
CA ASP A 51 18.27 -10.46 0.73
C ASP A 51 17.88 -9.38 -0.28
N VAL A 52 16.60 -8.98 -0.34
CA VAL A 52 16.13 -7.91 -1.23
C VAL A 52 16.48 -6.55 -0.62
N PRO A 53 17.35 -5.75 -1.26
CA PRO A 53 17.74 -4.43 -0.75
C PRO A 53 16.54 -3.50 -0.58
N MET A 54 16.61 -2.62 0.42
CA MET A 54 15.54 -1.66 0.79
C MET A 54 14.98 -0.86 -0.39
N LYS A 55 15.83 -0.53 -1.36
CA LYS A 55 15.52 0.25 -2.56
C LYS A 55 14.67 -0.48 -3.61
N PHE A 56 14.48 -1.79 -3.47
CA PHE A 56 13.63 -2.61 -4.34
C PHE A 56 12.37 -3.10 -3.60
N ARG A 57 12.02 -2.49 -2.47
CA ARG A 57 10.80 -2.82 -1.73
C ARG A 57 9.58 -2.41 -2.55
N GLY A 58 8.73 -3.38 -2.89
CA GLY A 58 7.45 -3.12 -3.53
C GLY A 58 6.57 -2.23 -2.65
N VAL A 59 6.05 -1.17 -3.24
CA VAL A 59 5.08 -0.26 -2.61
C VAL A 59 3.72 -0.61 -3.19
N SER A 60 2.75 -0.93 -2.32
CA SER A 60 1.36 -1.07 -2.71
C SER A 60 0.59 0.18 -2.27
N GLY A 61 -0.33 0.64 -3.11
CA GLY A 61 -1.19 1.78 -2.83
C GLY A 61 -2.52 1.63 -3.56
N ILE A 62 -3.57 2.21 -3.00
CA ILE A 62 -4.89 2.30 -3.64
C ILE A 62 -4.99 3.69 -4.26
N ILE A 63 -5.40 3.75 -5.53
CA ILE A 63 -5.67 5.01 -6.24
C ILE A 63 -7.09 5.00 -6.79
N PRO A 64 -7.75 6.16 -6.94
CA PRO A 64 -9.05 6.23 -7.60
C PRO A 64 -8.98 5.78 -9.07
N ASP A 65 -10.09 5.27 -9.60
CA ASP A 65 -10.16 4.66 -10.94
C ASP A 65 -9.77 5.63 -12.06
N ASP A 66 -10.13 6.92 -11.92
CA ASP A 66 -9.80 7.94 -12.91
C ASP A 66 -8.28 8.17 -13.03
N TYR A 67 -7.53 8.05 -11.94
CA TYR A 67 -6.07 8.09 -11.96
C TYR A 67 -5.49 6.83 -12.58
N TYR A 68 -6.06 5.66 -12.29
CA TYR A 68 -5.63 4.40 -12.90
C TYR A 68 -5.79 4.45 -14.42
N GLN A 69 -6.93 4.93 -14.93
CA GLN A 69 -7.17 5.10 -16.37
C GLN A 69 -6.13 6.04 -17.01
N LYS A 70 -5.81 7.17 -16.37
CA LYS A 70 -4.77 8.09 -16.86
C LYS A 70 -3.39 7.43 -16.93
N ILE A 71 -3.03 6.63 -15.92
CA ILE A 71 -1.75 5.91 -15.89
C ILE A 71 -1.72 4.83 -16.97
N SER A 72 -2.81 4.09 -17.16
CA SER A 72 -2.94 3.09 -18.22
C SER A 72 -2.76 3.71 -19.61
N LEU A 73 -3.41 4.84 -19.89
CA LEU A 73 -3.26 5.56 -21.15
C LEU A 73 -1.82 6.03 -21.40
N LEU A 74 -1.10 6.44 -20.35
CA LEU A 74 0.31 6.79 -20.45
C LEU A 74 1.17 5.56 -20.76
N ALA A 75 0.89 4.43 -20.10
CA ALA A 75 1.60 3.18 -20.34
C ALA A 75 1.47 2.75 -21.80
N ASP A 76 0.24 2.78 -22.34
CA ASP A 76 -0.03 2.47 -23.75
C ASP A 76 0.68 3.44 -24.69
N LYS A 77 0.57 4.76 -24.43
CA LYS A 77 1.17 5.80 -25.26
C LYS A 77 2.70 5.66 -25.36
N TYR A 78 3.35 5.28 -24.26
CA TYR A 78 4.81 5.13 -24.22
C TYR A 78 5.27 3.69 -24.44
N ASN A 79 4.36 2.77 -24.79
CA ASN A 79 4.62 1.34 -24.98
C ASN A 79 5.44 0.75 -23.81
N THR A 80 4.99 1.02 -22.59
CA THR A 80 5.65 0.65 -21.34
C THR A 80 4.63 0.07 -20.36
N THR A 81 5.06 -0.33 -19.15
CA THR A 81 4.16 -0.88 -18.15
C THR A 81 3.62 0.19 -17.21
N ILE A 82 2.46 -0.05 -16.60
CA ILE A 82 1.91 0.78 -15.52
C ILE A 82 2.94 0.95 -14.38
N ILE A 83 3.71 -0.09 -14.07
CA ILE A 83 4.73 -0.06 -13.01
C ILE A 83 5.84 0.94 -13.36
N ASP A 84 6.29 0.96 -14.62
CA ASP A 84 7.34 1.87 -15.07
C ASP A 84 6.86 3.33 -15.04
N VAL A 85 5.61 3.58 -15.45
CA VAL A 85 4.99 4.91 -15.37
C VAL A 85 4.92 5.39 -13.93
N VAL A 86 4.41 4.56 -13.01
CA VAL A 86 4.32 4.90 -11.58
C VAL A 86 5.69 5.17 -10.99
N SER A 87 6.67 4.32 -11.29
CA SER A 87 8.05 4.47 -10.80
C SER A 87 8.66 5.79 -11.29
N SER A 88 8.45 6.14 -12.56
CA SER A 88 8.91 7.40 -13.14
C SER A 88 8.29 8.62 -12.47
N ILE A 89 6.98 8.58 -12.20
CA ILE A 89 6.26 9.66 -11.50
C ILE A 89 6.81 9.86 -10.09
N ILE A 90 7.00 8.77 -9.34
CA ILE A 90 7.54 8.81 -7.97
C ILE A 90 8.94 9.42 -7.96
N ASN A 91 9.84 8.94 -8.82
CA ASN A 91 11.21 9.46 -8.91
C ASN A 91 11.22 10.95 -9.24
N ARG A 92 10.37 11.38 -10.18
CA ARG A 92 10.28 12.79 -10.57
C ARG A 92 9.70 13.68 -9.46
N ALA A 93 8.83 13.15 -8.62
CA ALA A 93 8.33 13.86 -7.44
C ALA A 93 9.43 14.04 -6.40
N ILE A 94 10.22 12.99 -6.13
CA ILE A 94 11.37 13.04 -5.22
C ILE A 94 12.40 14.07 -5.70
N GLU A 95 12.81 14.01 -6.98
CA GLU A 95 13.75 14.97 -7.56
C GLU A 95 13.30 16.43 -7.44
N ARG A 96 11.97 16.69 -7.54
CA ARG A 96 11.41 18.03 -7.38
C ARG A 96 11.48 18.51 -5.94
N MET A 97 11.20 17.64 -4.98
CA MET A 97 11.30 17.96 -3.56
C MET A 97 12.74 18.26 -3.15
N GLU A 98 13.70 17.46 -3.62
CA GLU A 98 15.13 17.69 -3.36
C GLU A 98 15.60 19.04 -3.90
N LYS A 99 15.23 19.38 -5.15
CA LYS A 99 15.58 20.68 -5.76
C LYS A 99 14.99 21.89 -5.05
N GLN A 100 13.79 21.77 -4.47
CA GLN A 100 13.17 22.87 -3.72
C GLN A 100 13.87 23.12 -2.37
N ASN A 101 14.33 22.05 -1.72
CA ASN A 101 15.05 22.17 -0.45
C ASN A 101 16.46 22.75 -0.65
N SER A 102 17.19 22.38 -1.71
CA SER A 102 18.52 22.95 -1.99
C SER A 102 18.52 24.41 -2.46
N ASN A 103 17.40 24.94 -2.91
CA ASN A 103 17.25 26.36 -3.28
C ASN A 103 16.72 27.23 -2.12
N SER A 104 16.47 26.62 -0.95
CA SER A 104 16.00 27.30 0.26
C SER A 104 17.10 27.41 1.34
N GLU A 105 18.31 26.93 1.04
CA GLU A 105 19.56 27.14 1.78
C GLU A 105 20.44 28.18 1.06
#